data_AF-A0A7W1AE55-F1
#
_entry.id   AF-A0A7W1AE55-F1
#
_cell.length_a   1.000
_cell.length_b   1.000
_cell.length_c   1.000
_cell.angle_alpha   90.00
_cell.angle_beta   90.00
_cell.angle_gamma   90.00
#
_symmetry.space_group_name_H-M   'P 1'
#
loop_
_entity.id
_entity.type
_entity.pdbx_description
1 polymer ?
#
loop_
_entity_poly.entity_id
_entity_poly.type
_entity_poly.pdbx_seq_one_letter_code
_entity_poly.pdbx_strand_id
1 'polypeptide(L)'
;MVSQDGHETGGEHRPDGEEALGSTDVGRQEISDPEELTARLGIKDNHIRELYEEITASRLAADEASASKEAGEGYIEALERECAGLKERIKDLEEEVRDRRRRREGSGRQIARLERELERKEGEISHRDYLLERREEQMEAEGQRAEELAARKDLALQDALRRVDGLERDLEEREGEISNLHTTIETLRGDLAAEQELRGRLADPANRLRAGIDLFNESGHRHSVNSLSRTLGQPEVHVELDDGDEPPAVLTFTWQGFTWQTYASDPGPAVEEPRVYLKSAGEDLSGVDHKPPNARVGPGNRVVLGL
;
A
#
# COMPACT_ATOMS: atom_id res chain seq x y z
N MET A 1 30.10 18.18 -78.62
CA MET A 1 29.62 19.03 -79.73
C MET A 1 29.91 20.46 -79.34
N VAL A 2 31.05 21.00 -79.79
CA VAL A 2 31.42 22.43 -79.91
C VAL A 2 32.83 22.41 -80.53
N SER A 3 32.85 22.83 -81.79
CA SER A 3 33.89 23.43 -82.62
C SER A 3 35.36 23.04 -82.46
N GLN A 4 35.81 22.25 -83.44
CA GLN A 4 37.13 22.38 -84.06
C GLN A 4 37.21 23.72 -84.79
N ASP A 5 38.34 24.42 -84.69
CA ASP A 5 38.90 25.26 -85.76
C ASP A 5 40.32 25.70 -85.39
N GLY A 6 41.23 25.68 -86.38
CA GLY A 6 42.59 26.20 -86.23
C GLY A 6 43.65 25.38 -86.96
N HIS A 7 43.45 25.12 -88.25
CA HIS A 7 44.50 24.62 -89.15
C HIS A 7 45.46 25.78 -89.50
N GLU A 8 46.69 25.72 -88.99
CA GLU A 8 47.82 26.46 -89.55
C GLU A 8 48.39 25.68 -90.74
N THR A 9 48.14 26.18 -91.96
CA THR A 9 48.96 25.92 -93.14
C THR A 9 49.18 27.26 -93.83
N GLY A 10 49.98 28.13 -93.20
CA GLY A 10 50.48 29.36 -93.80
C GLY A 10 51.93 29.16 -94.21
N GLY A 11 52.15 28.47 -95.34
CA GLY A 11 53.47 28.37 -95.94
C GLY A 11 53.95 29.77 -96.35
N GLU A 12 55.05 30.20 -95.73
CA GLU A 12 55.67 31.49 -95.97
C GLU A 12 56.02 31.69 -97.45
N HIS A 13 55.35 32.68 -98.00
CA HIS A 13 55.73 33.41 -99.21
C HIS A 13 56.98 34.25 -98.87
N ARG A 14 58.17 33.77 -99.25
CA ARG A 14 59.39 34.60 -99.30
C ARG A 14 59.45 35.33 -100.64
N PRO A 15 59.51 36.67 -100.64
CA PRO A 15 59.83 37.43 -101.83
C PRO A 15 61.35 37.55 -101.93
N ASP A 16 61.99 36.69 -102.71
CA ASP A 16 63.36 36.94 -103.18
C ASP A 16 63.26 37.97 -104.31
N GLY A 17 63.22 39.24 -103.91
CA GLY A 17 63.54 40.37 -104.76
C GLY A 17 65.05 40.45 -104.94
N GLU A 18 65.58 39.74 -105.94
CA GLU A 18 66.84 40.12 -106.58
C GLU A 18 66.52 41.18 -107.65
N GLU A 19 66.34 42.43 -107.18
CA GLU A 19 66.62 43.60 -108.00
C GLU A 19 68.11 43.96 -107.87
N ALA A 20 68.63 44.53 -108.95
CA ALA A 20 69.98 45.05 -109.16
C ALA A 20 70.95 43.99 -109.74
N LEU A 21 71.53 44.17 -110.92
CA LEU A 21 72.02 45.44 -111.46
C LEU A 21 71.84 45.47 -112.98
N GLY A 22 71.11 46.49 -113.43
CA GLY A 22 71.24 46.99 -114.79
C GLY A 22 72.71 47.30 -115.05
N SER A 23 73.33 46.52 -115.93
CA SER A 23 74.55 46.92 -116.61
C SER A 23 74.16 47.96 -117.66
N THR A 24 73.80 49.15 -117.19
CA THR A 24 73.84 50.35 -118.01
C THR A 24 75.28 50.55 -118.44
N ASP A 25 75.48 50.34 -119.73
CA ASP A 25 76.58 50.80 -120.54
C ASP A 25 76.86 52.29 -120.24
N VAL A 26 77.77 52.54 -119.28
CA VAL A 26 78.27 53.88 -118.95
C VAL A 26 79.71 53.95 -119.42
N GLY A 27 79.83 54.41 -120.66
CA GLY A 27 80.84 55.38 -121.10
C GLY A 27 82.25 55.18 -120.57
N ARG A 28 83.07 54.49 -121.36
CA ARG A 28 84.52 54.63 -121.33
C ARG A 28 84.90 56.04 -121.84
N GLN A 29 84.71 57.03 -120.98
CA GLN A 29 85.26 58.37 -121.16
C GLN A 29 86.67 58.35 -120.53
N GLU A 30 87.70 58.43 -121.39
CA GLU A 30 89.07 58.67 -121.00
C GLU A 30 89.15 60.03 -120.28
N ILE A 31 89.44 60.01 -118.98
CA ILE A 31 89.69 61.23 -118.19
C ILE A 31 91.20 61.28 -117.95
N SER A 32 91.86 62.24 -118.60
CA SER A 32 93.30 62.47 -118.57
C SER A 32 93.64 63.64 -117.65
N ASP A 33 93.32 63.54 -116.35
CA ASP A 33 93.76 64.53 -115.36
C ASP A 33 94.07 63.88 -113.98
N PRO A 34 95.31 63.97 -113.45
CA PRO A 34 95.73 63.28 -112.24
C PRO A 34 95.11 63.85 -110.94
N GLU A 35 94.71 65.12 -110.93
CA GLU A 35 94.10 65.76 -109.75
C GLU A 35 92.68 65.26 -109.47
N GLU A 36 91.92 64.94 -110.51
CA GLU A 36 90.56 64.40 -110.42
C GLU A 36 90.55 62.97 -109.86
N LEU A 37 91.59 62.18 -110.14
CA LEU A 37 91.80 60.85 -109.54
C LEU A 37 92.06 60.92 -108.04
N THR A 38 92.86 61.88 -107.57
CA THR A 38 93.12 62.08 -106.12
C THR A 38 91.88 62.54 -105.35
N ALA A 39 91.06 63.44 -105.92
CA ALA A 39 89.80 63.84 -105.31
C ALA A 39 88.81 62.67 -105.25
N ARG A 40 88.72 61.87 -106.32
CA ARG A 40 87.86 60.69 -106.38
C ARG A 40 88.33 59.57 -105.43
N LEU A 41 89.64 59.45 -105.20
CA LEU A 41 90.22 58.58 -104.18
C LEU A 41 89.91 59.07 -102.76
N GLY A 42 90.05 60.37 -102.47
CA GLY A 42 89.71 60.94 -101.15
C GLY A 42 88.22 60.83 -100.81
N ILE A 43 87.34 60.99 -101.80
CA ILE A 43 85.89 60.73 -101.66
C ILE A 43 85.65 59.24 -101.37
N LYS A 44 86.33 58.34 -102.10
CA LYS A 44 86.23 56.89 -101.85
C LYS A 44 86.78 56.49 -100.48
N ASP A 45 87.87 57.08 -100.00
CA ASP A 45 88.46 56.79 -98.70
C ASP A 45 87.58 57.30 -97.54
N ASN A 46 86.96 58.47 -97.70
CA ASN A 46 85.94 58.93 -96.75
C ASN A 46 84.69 58.05 -96.80
N HIS A 47 84.24 57.64 -97.98
CA HIS A 47 83.13 56.71 -98.13
C HIS A 47 83.44 55.34 -97.52
N ILE A 48 84.67 54.84 -97.67
CA ILE A 48 85.14 53.62 -97.01
C ILE A 48 85.13 53.79 -95.49
N ARG A 49 85.54 54.94 -94.96
CA ARG A 49 85.48 55.23 -93.51
C ARG A 49 84.03 55.28 -93.00
N GLU A 50 83.14 55.95 -93.72
CA GLU A 50 81.70 55.99 -93.42
C GLU A 50 81.09 54.59 -93.44
N LEU A 51 81.42 53.76 -94.45
CA LEU A 51 81.00 52.36 -94.51
C LEU A 51 81.58 51.55 -93.35
N TYR A 52 82.82 51.78 -92.93
CA TYR A 52 83.37 51.13 -91.74
C TYR A 52 82.66 51.55 -90.46
N GLU A 53 82.35 52.84 -90.30
CA GLU A 53 81.58 53.36 -89.16
C GLU A 53 80.16 52.76 -89.15
N GLU A 54 79.49 52.70 -90.30
CA GLU A 54 78.18 52.09 -90.48
C GLU A 54 78.19 50.58 -90.22
N ILE A 55 79.23 49.86 -90.66
CA ILE A 55 79.42 48.43 -90.35
C ILE A 55 79.66 48.25 -88.85
N THR A 56 80.45 49.10 -88.19
CA THR A 56 80.68 49.00 -86.74
C THR A 56 79.44 49.32 -85.92
N ALA A 57 78.66 50.34 -86.32
CA ALA A 57 77.39 50.67 -85.70
C ALA A 57 76.37 49.53 -85.89
N SER A 58 76.31 48.96 -87.10
CA SER A 58 75.43 47.82 -87.42
C SER A 58 75.80 46.56 -86.65
N ARG A 59 77.10 46.30 -86.44
CA ARG A 59 77.58 45.21 -85.59
C ARG A 59 77.24 45.43 -84.13
N LEU A 60 77.48 46.62 -83.59
CA LEU A 60 77.10 46.96 -82.22
C LEU A 60 75.60 46.82 -82.00
N ALA A 61 74.78 47.29 -82.94
CA ALA A 61 73.32 47.13 -82.89
C ALA A 61 72.89 45.66 -82.98
N ALA A 62 73.57 44.84 -83.78
CA ALA A 62 73.31 43.40 -83.85
C ALA A 62 73.73 42.66 -82.57
N ASP A 63 74.85 43.04 -81.97
CA ASP A 63 75.33 42.51 -80.69
C ASP A 63 74.42 42.93 -79.54
N GLU A 64 73.95 44.19 -79.51
CA GLU A 64 72.96 44.69 -78.55
C GLU A 64 71.60 44.00 -78.73
N ALA A 65 71.14 43.79 -79.95
CA ALA A 65 69.92 43.05 -80.24
C ALA A 65 70.04 41.57 -79.82
N SER A 66 71.20 40.96 -80.04
CA SER A 66 71.49 39.59 -79.61
C SER A 66 71.53 39.49 -78.09
N ALA A 67 72.21 40.41 -77.39
CA ALA A 67 72.25 40.46 -75.93
C ALA A 67 70.86 40.72 -75.32
N SER A 68 70.04 41.57 -75.93
CA SER A 68 68.65 41.83 -75.52
C SER A 68 67.78 40.58 -75.70
N LYS A 69 67.95 39.86 -76.82
CA LYS A 69 67.26 38.60 -77.08
C LYS A 69 67.66 37.52 -76.08
N GLU A 70 68.97 37.34 -75.81
CA GLU A 70 69.48 36.40 -74.81
C GLU A 70 68.97 36.73 -73.41
N ALA A 71 68.91 38.02 -73.03
CA ALA A 71 68.32 38.45 -71.77
C ALA A 71 66.80 38.17 -71.71
N GLY A 72 66.10 38.37 -72.81
CA GLY A 72 64.68 38.04 -72.95
C GLY A 72 64.41 36.53 -72.84
N GLU A 73 65.22 35.70 -73.50
CA GLU A 73 65.15 34.23 -73.41
C GLU A 73 65.43 33.76 -71.98
N GLY A 74 66.46 34.30 -71.32
CA GLY A 74 66.75 33.98 -69.91
C GLY A 74 65.60 34.37 -68.96
N TYR A 75 64.92 35.48 -69.21
CA TYR A 75 63.74 35.88 -68.46
C TYR A 75 62.53 34.96 -68.72
N ILE A 76 62.30 34.55 -69.97
CA ILE A 76 61.25 33.59 -70.33
C ILE A 76 61.50 32.26 -69.62
N GLU A 77 62.72 31.72 -69.67
CA GLU A 77 63.05 30.48 -68.98
C GLU A 77 62.84 30.58 -67.45
N ALA A 78 63.15 31.73 -66.85
CA ALA A 78 62.91 31.95 -65.42
C ALA A 78 61.41 31.89 -65.09
N LEU A 79 60.58 32.57 -65.90
CA LEU A 79 59.12 32.52 -65.78
C LEU A 79 58.55 31.12 -66.03
N GLU A 80 59.10 30.37 -66.98
CA GLU A 80 58.67 28.99 -67.26
C GLU A 80 58.96 28.06 -66.07
N ARG A 81 60.13 28.18 -65.45
CA ARG A 81 60.47 27.44 -64.22
C ARG A 81 59.54 27.81 -63.07
N GLU A 82 59.26 29.09 -62.88
CA GLU A 82 58.32 29.54 -61.85
C GLU A 82 56.90 29.03 -62.13
N CYS A 83 56.45 29.09 -63.37
CA CYS A 83 55.15 28.54 -63.79
C CYS A 83 55.08 27.03 -63.57
N ALA A 84 56.16 26.29 -63.85
CA ALA A 84 56.23 24.86 -63.55
C ALA A 84 56.13 24.60 -62.03
N GLY A 85 56.89 25.34 -61.22
CA GLY A 85 56.83 25.24 -59.76
C GLY A 85 55.45 25.58 -59.18
N LEU A 86 54.80 26.62 -59.70
CA LEU A 86 53.43 26.98 -59.31
C LEU A 86 52.42 25.90 -59.72
N LYS A 87 52.57 25.29 -60.91
CA LYS A 87 51.71 24.17 -61.35
C LYS A 87 51.86 22.95 -60.44
N GLU A 88 53.08 22.59 -60.06
CA GLU A 88 53.31 21.50 -59.08
C GLU A 88 52.69 21.85 -57.73
N ARG A 89 52.89 23.07 -57.24
CA ARG A 89 52.30 23.50 -55.97
C ARG A 89 50.77 23.48 -55.97
N ILE A 90 50.14 23.89 -57.07
CA ILE A 90 48.69 23.79 -57.25
C ILE A 90 48.24 22.32 -57.19
N LYS A 91 48.95 21.43 -57.89
CA LYS A 91 48.63 20.00 -57.90
C LYS A 91 48.66 19.38 -56.49
N ASP A 92 49.70 19.70 -55.70
CA ASP A 92 49.82 19.22 -54.32
C ASP A 92 48.68 19.73 -53.43
N LEU A 93 48.35 21.03 -53.55
CA LEU A 93 47.26 21.63 -52.79
C LEU A 93 45.90 21.03 -53.17
N GLU A 94 45.67 20.75 -54.45
CA GLU A 94 44.45 20.08 -54.88
C GLU A 94 44.36 18.65 -54.33
N GLU A 95 45.46 17.90 -54.32
CA GLU A 95 45.51 16.56 -53.72
C GLU A 95 45.24 16.62 -52.21
N GLU A 96 45.82 17.58 -51.50
CA GLU A 96 45.56 17.78 -50.08
C GLU A 96 44.08 18.13 -49.82
N VAL A 97 43.46 18.96 -50.66
CA VAL A 97 42.03 19.28 -50.57
C VAL A 97 41.18 18.03 -50.81
N ARG A 98 41.53 17.20 -51.81
CA ARG A 98 40.86 15.92 -52.08
C ARG A 98 40.98 14.97 -50.89
N ASP A 99 42.15 14.88 -50.25
CA ASP A 99 42.37 14.07 -49.06
C ASP A 99 41.56 14.53 -47.86
N ARG A 100 41.60 15.83 -47.56
CA ARG A 100 40.79 16.42 -46.48
C ARG A 100 39.31 16.22 -46.73
N ARG A 101 38.86 16.27 -47.99
CA ARG A 101 37.47 15.95 -48.35
C ARG A 101 37.15 14.48 -48.09
N ARG A 102 37.98 13.54 -48.55
CA ARG A 102 37.81 12.10 -48.29
C ARG A 102 37.74 11.76 -46.80
N ARG A 103 38.61 12.38 -45.99
CA ARG A 103 38.60 12.21 -44.52
C ARG A 103 37.31 12.74 -43.90
N ARG A 104 36.85 13.94 -44.30
CA ARG A 104 35.58 14.51 -43.84
C ARG A 104 34.38 13.62 -44.22
N GLU A 105 34.35 13.09 -45.43
CA GLU A 105 33.31 12.14 -45.86
C GLU A 105 33.37 10.83 -45.06
N GLY A 106 34.56 10.34 -44.73
CA GLY A 106 34.77 9.21 -43.82
C GLY A 106 34.20 9.45 -42.43
N SER A 107 34.58 10.57 -41.80
CA SER A 107 34.05 10.98 -40.50
C SER A 107 32.54 11.21 -40.53
N GLY A 108 32.01 11.83 -41.59
CA GLY A 108 30.57 12.04 -41.77
C GLY A 108 29.78 10.73 -41.80
N ARG A 109 30.30 9.69 -42.47
CA ARG A 109 29.69 8.36 -42.46
C ARG A 109 29.72 7.70 -41.08
N GLN A 110 30.79 7.88 -40.32
CA GLN A 110 30.89 7.37 -38.96
C GLN A 110 29.91 8.09 -38.02
N ILE A 111 29.82 9.42 -38.11
CA ILE A 111 28.87 10.23 -37.33
C ILE A 111 27.44 9.77 -37.63
N ALA A 112 27.06 9.65 -38.90
CA ALA A 112 25.73 9.18 -39.29
C ALA A 112 25.40 7.76 -38.80
N ARG A 113 26.41 6.90 -38.60
CA ARG A 113 26.23 5.58 -38.00
C ARG A 113 25.95 5.68 -36.51
N LEU A 114 26.74 6.49 -35.80
CA LEU A 114 26.60 6.71 -34.36
C LEU A 114 25.28 7.40 -34.02
N GLU A 115 24.84 8.37 -34.82
CA GLU A 115 23.53 9.02 -34.66
C GLU A 115 22.39 8.00 -34.72
N ARG A 116 22.40 7.10 -35.71
CA ARG A 116 21.42 6.00 -35.82
C ARG A 116 21.50 4.99 -34.67
N GLU A 117 22.67 4.83 -34.05
CA GLU A 117 22.82 3.99 -32.86
C GLU A 117 22.25 4.68 -31.62
N LEU A 118 22.49 5.98 -31.47
CA LEU A 118 21.92 6.80 -30.40
C LEU A 118 20.40 6.83 -30.48
N GLU A 119 19.83 7.11 -31.64
CA GLU A 119 18.37 7.15 -31.85
C GLU A 119 17.72 5.81 -31.47
N ARG A 120 18.34 4.68 -31.86
CA ARG A 120 17.87 3.35 -31.45
C ARG A 120 17.93 3.16 -29.94
N LYS A 121 19.00 3.61 -29.29
CA LYS A 121 19.17 3.48 -27.85
C LYS A 121 18.23 4.39 -27.07
N GLU A 122 17.98 5.60 -27.56
CA GLU A 122 16.96 6.49 -27.02
C GLU A 122 15.57 5.85 -27.09
N GLY A 123 15.20 5.25 -28.23
CA GLY A 123 13.96 4.49 -28.36
C GLY A 123 13.87 3.30 -27.38
N GLU A 124 14.96 2.55 -27.20
CA GLU A 124 15.01 1.47 -26.20
C GLU A 124 14.88 1.99 -24.75
N ILE A 125 15.47 3.16 -24.44
CA ILE A 125 15.38 3.79 -23.12
C ILE A 125 13.93 4.23 -22.87
N SER A 126 13.32 4.98 -23.80
CA SER A 126 11.92 5.40 -23.66
C SER A 126 10.95 4.23 -23.51
N HIS A 127 11.20 3.11 -24.21
CA HIS A 127 10.41 1.90 -24.04
C HIS A 127 10.56 1.29 -22.64
N ARG A 128 11.78 1.24 -22.11
CA ARG A 128 12.04 0.74 -20.76
C ARG A 128 11.43 1.64 -19.70
N ASP A 129 11.54 2.95 -19.86
CA ASP A 129 10.96 3.93 -18.93
C ASP A 129 9.45 3.77 -18.85
N TYR A 130 8.78 3.64 -20.00
CA TYR A 130 7.33 3.34 -20.05
C TYR A 130 6.97 2.03 -19.34
N LEU A 131 7.77 0.98 -19.49
CA LEU A 131 7.53 -0.29 -18.80
C LEU A 131 7.76 -0.20 -17.29
N LEU A 132 8.71 0.63 -16.85
CA LEU A 132 8.97 0.88 -15.43
C LEU A 132 7.83 1.66 -14.80
N GLU A 133 7.40 2.76 -15.43
CA GLU A 133 6.25 3.57 -15.00
C GLU A 133 5.00 2.70 -14.86
N ARG A 134 4.69 1.88 -15.88
CA ARG A 134 3.55 0.96 -15.83
C ARG A 134 3.67 -0.09 -14.72
N ARG A 135 4.89 -0.55 -14.40
CA ARG A 135 5.10 -1.49 -13.28
C ARG A 135 4.96 -0.80 -11.93
N GLU A 136 5.40 0.45 -11.81
CA GLU A 136 5.23 1.25 -10.60
C GLU A 136 3.75 1.46 -10.31
N GLU A 137 2.96 1.87 -11.30
CA GLU A 137 1.50 1.98 -11.19
C GLU A 137 0.84 0.65 -10.76
N GLN A 138 1.32 -0.48 -11.30
CA GLN A 138 0.82 -1.81 -10.91
C GLN A 138 1.15 -2.13 -9.44
N MET A 139 2.38 -1.87 -9.02
CA MET A 139 2.82 -2.09 -7.65
C MET A 139 2.07 -1.20 -6.66
N GLU A 140 1.82 0.06 -7.02
CA GLU A 140 1.01 0.98 -6.22
C GLU A 140 -0.44 0.49 -6.10
N ALA A 141 -1.05 0.08 -7.21
CA ALA A 141 -2.42 -0.44 -7.20
C ALA A 141 -2.53 -1.75 -6.39
N GLU A 142 -1.54 -2.64 -6.47
CA GLU A 142 -1.48 -3.84 -5.65
C GLU A 142 -1.24 -3.50 -4.17
N GLY A 143 -0.38 -2.53 -3.88
CA GLY A 143 -0.14 -2.01 -2.54
C GLY A 143 -1.41 -1.46 -1.90
N GLN A 144 -2.16 -0.61 -2.60
CA GLN A 144 -3.43 -0.07 -2.15
C GLN A 144 -4.45 -1.19 -1.88
N ARG A 145 -4.57 -2.18 -2.78
CA ARG A 145 -5.46 -3.34 -2.56
C ARG A 145 -5.06 -4.17 -1.34
N ALA A 146 -3.76 -4.36 -1.13
CA ALA A 146 -3.26 -5.09 0.02
C ALA A 146 -3.55 -4.33 1.33
N GLU A 147 -3.36 -3.02 1.34
CA GLU A 147 -3.67 -2.15 2.47
C GLU A 147 -5.17 -2.13 2.79
N GLU A 148 -6.03 -1.98 1.78
CA GLU A 148 -7.48 -2.06 1.96
C GLU A 148 -7.92 -3.42 2.53
N LEU A 149 -7.32 -4.51 2.05
CA LEU A 149 -7.63 -5.86 2.51
C LEU A 149 -7.14 -6.07 3.95
N ALA A 150 -5.97 -5.53 4.31
CA ALA A 150 -5.46 -5.53 5.67
C ALA A 150 -6.40 -4.75 6.60
N ALA A 151 -6.78 -3.52 6.24
CA ALA A 151 -7.70 -2.69 7.02
C ALA A 151 -9.07 -3.36 7.22
N ARG A 152 -9.60 -4.03 6.19
CA ARG A 152 -10.85 -4.82 6.32
C ARG A 152 -10.71 -5.98 7.29
N LYS A 153 -9.58 -6.70 7.25
CA LYS A 153 -9.30 -7.81 8.18
C LYS A 153 -9.14 -7.31 9.61
N ASP A 154 -8.46 -6.20 9.82
CA ASP A 154 -8.26 -5.61 11.14
C ASP A 154 -9.60 -5.15 11.74
N LEU A 155 -10.46 -4.53 10.93
CA LEU A 155 -11.82 -4.16 11.36
C LEU A 155 -12.65 -5.40 11.74
N ALA A 156 -12.62 -6.45 10.91
CA ALA A 156 -13.32 -7.71 11.20
C ALA A 156 -12.79 -8.39 12.47
N LEU A 157 -11.47 -8.35 12.70
CA LEU A 157 -10.85 -8.89 13.90
C LEU A 157 -11.29 -8.10 15.15
N GLN A 158 -11.30 -6.77 15.08
CA GLN A 158 -11.78 -5.94 16.19
C GLN A 158 -13.26 -6.20 16.51
N ASP A 159 -14.10 -6.38 15.49
CA ASP A 159 -15.51 -6.73 15.68
C ASP A 159 -15.66 -8.11 16.33
N ALA A 160 -14.89 -9.10 15.86
CA ALA A 160 -14.88 -10.43 16.45
C ALA A 160 -14.43 -10.43 17.92
N LEU A 161 -13.38 -9.66 18.26
CA LEU A 161 -12.93 -9.49 19.64
C LEU A 161 -14.01 -8.85 20.52
N ARG A 162 -14.66 -7.77 20.06
CA ARG A 162 -15.79 -7.17 20.81
C ARG A 162 -16.92 -8.15 21.04
N ARG A 163 -17.21 -9.02 20.07
CA ARG A 163 -18.23 -10.06 20.20
C ARG A 163 -17.83 -11.13 21.23
N VAL A 164 -16.56 -11.54 21.24
CA VAL A 164 -16.03 -12.47 22.25
C VAL A 164 -16.15 -11.86 23.64
N ASP A 165 -15.67 -10.62 23.83
CA ASP A 165 -15.80 -9.92 25.11
C ASP A 165 -17.26 -9.79 25.57
N GLY A 166 -18.20 -9.62 24.63
CA GLY A 166 -19.63 -9.61 24.93
C GLY A 166 -20.12 -10.97 25.45
N LEU A 167 -19.77 -12.04 24.75
CA LEU A 167 -20.13 -13.42 25.13
C LEU A 167 -19.48 -13.84 26.45
N GLU A 168 -18.26 -13.40 26.74
CA GLU A 168 -17.60 -13.66 28.02
C GLU A 168 -18.37 -13.03 29.18
N ARG A 169 -18.80 -11.77 29.05
CA ARG A 169 -19.65 -11.12 30.08
C ARG A 169 -20.99 -11.82 30.25
N ASP A 170 -21.64 -12.21 29.16
CA ASP A 170 -22.90 -12.95 29.21
C ASP A 170 -22.71 -14.30 29.93
N LEU A 171 -21.59 -15.00 29.69
CA LEU A 171 -21.26 -16.25 30.40
C LEU A 171 -21.03 -16.02 31.88
N GLU A 172 -20.26 -15.00 32.27
CA GLU A 172 -20.03 -14.63 33.66
C GLU A 172 -21.34 -14.32 34.40
N GLU A 173 -22.27 -13.59 33.75
CA GLU A 173 -23.59 -13.29 34.31
C GLU A 173 -24.40 -14.58 34.54
N ARG A 174 -24.41 -15.49 33.56
CA ARG A 174 -25.11 -16.79 33.66
C ARG A 174 -24.50 -17.67 34.74
N GLU A 175 -23.18 -17.71 34.88
CA GLU A 175 -22.51 -18.44 35.96
C GLU A 175 -22.87 -17.88 37.35
N GLY A 176 -23.00 -16.55 37.45
CA GLY A 176 -23.53 -15.87 38.63
C GLY A 176 -24.97 -16.28 38.95
N GLU A 177 -25.86 -16.27 37.96
CA GLU A 177 -27.25 -16.73 38.10
C GLU A 177 -27.32 -18.19 38.57
N ILE A 178 -26.53 -19.08 37.96
CA ILE A 178 -26.46 -20.50 38.34
C ILE A 178 -26.01 -20.65 39.79
N SER A 179 -25.01 -19.88 40.21
CA SER A 179 -24.51 -19.90 41.60
C SER A 179 -25.60 -19.48 42.59
N ASN A 180 -26.35 -18.42 42.28
CA ASN A 180 -27.47 -17.95 43.10
C ASN A 180 -28.63 -18.97 43.16
N LEU A 181 -28.94 -19.60 42.02
CA LEU A 181 -29.95 -20.65 41.98
C LEU A 181 -29.52 -21.87 42.77
N HIS A 182 -28.25 -22.28 42.70
CA HIS A 182 -27.72 -23.36 43.53
C HIS A 182 -27.82 -23.06 45.02
N THR A 183 -27.48 -21.84 45.46
CA THR A 183 -27.66 -21.48 46.88
C THR A 183 -29.12 -21.54 47.30
N THR A 184 -30.03 -21.08 46.43
CA THR A 184 -31.48 -21.11 46.70
C THR A 184 -32.02 -22.54 46.76
N ILE A 185 -31.56 -23.42 45.87
CA ILE A 185 -31.92 -24.85 45.90
C ILE A 185 -31.43 -25.49 47.19
N GLU A 186 -30.21 -25.19 47.62
CA GLU A 186 -29.64 -25.78 48.83
C GLU A 186 -30.35 -25.30 50.10
N THR A 187 -30.76 -24.03 50.16
CA THR A 187 -31.60 -23.54 51.26
C THR A 187 -32.96 -24.24 51.27
N LEU A 188 -33.65 -24.34 50.13
CA LEU A 188 -34.95 -25.00 50.04
C LEU A 188 -34.89 -26.50 50.37
N ARG A 189 -33.80 -27.18 49.98
CA ARG A 189 -33.54 -28.57 50.38
C ARG A 189 -33.37 -28.69 51.89
N GLY A 190 -32.64 -27.77 52.51
CA GLY A 190 -32.49 -27.70 53.96
C GLY A 190 -33.83 -27.52 54.68
N ASP A 191 -34.64 -26.58 54.21
CA ASP A 191 -35.98 -26.31 54.76
C ASP A 191 -36.90 -27.53 54.63
N LEU A 192 -36.92 -28.16 53.45
CA LEU A 192 -37.71 -29.37 53.21
C LEU A 192 -37.26 -30.53 54.11
N ALA A 193 -35.95 -30.72 54.30
CA ALA A 193 -35.42 -31.75 55.18
C ALA A 193 -35.82 -31.50 56.64
N ALA A 194 -35.77 -30.25 57.10
CA ALA A 194 -36.22 -29.88 58.45
C ALA A 194 -37.72 -30.12 58.64
N GLU A 195 -38.56 -29.81 57.64
CA GLU A 195 -40.00 -30.09 57.68
C GLU A 195 -40.27 -31.60 57.72
N GLN A 196 -39.58 -32.38 56.88
CA GLN A 196 -39.71 -33.84 56.88
C GLN A 196 -39.31 -34.46 58.22
N GLU A 197 -38.22 -33.98 58.83
CA GLU A 197 -37.80 -34.42 60.16
C GLU A 197 -38.87 -34.10 61.22
N LEU A 198 -39.45 -32.90 61.18
CA LEU A 198 -40.55 -32.51 62.07
C LEU A 198 -41.77 -33.43 61.90
N ARG A 199 -42.19 -33.68 60.66
CA ARG A 199 -43.29 -34.61 60.37
C ARG A 199 -42.98 -36.02 60.87
N GLY A 200 -41.75 -36.50 60.68
CA GLY A 200 -41.31 -37.78 61.21
C GLY A 200 -41.39 -37.87 62.73
N ARG A 201 -41.02 -36.80 63.45
CA ARG A 201 -41.17 -36.73 64.92
C ARG A 201 -42.64 -36.72 65.36
N LEU A 202 -43.52 -36.06 64.61
CA LEU A 202 -44.96 -35.97 64.87
C LEU A 202 -45.77 -37.18 64.36
N ALA A 203 -45.16 -38.08 63.58
CA ALA A 203 -45.81 -39.31 63.11
C ALA A 203 -46.03 -40.31 64.26
N ASP A 204 -45.21 -40.28 65.31
CA ASP A 204 -45.44 -41.06 66.53
C ASP A 204 -46.66 -40.49 67.29
N PRO A 205 -47.74 -41.29 67.50
CA PRO A 205 -48.93 -40.85 68.22
C PRO A 205 -48.64 -40.22 69.58
N ALA A 206 -47.63 -40.73 70.31
CA ALA A 206 -47.29 -40.21 71.63
C ALA A 206 -46.67 -38.80 71.56
N ASN A 207 -45.82 -38.54 70.56
CA ASN A 207 -45.22 -37.23 70.35
C ASN A 207 -46.26 -36.22 69.84
N ARG A 208 -47.18 -36.66 68.98
CA ARG A 208 -48.28 -35.84 68.47
C ARG A 208 -49.22 -35.37 69.58
N LEU A 209 -49.61 -36.29 70.47
CA LEU A 209 -50.42 -35.96 71.65
C LEU A 209 -49.72 -34.95 72.56
N ARG A 210 -48.44 -35.14 72.86
CA ARG A 210 -47.66 -34.18 73.66
C ARG A 210 -47.59 -32.81 73.00
N ALA A 211 -47.26 -32.76 71.71
CA ALA A 211 -47.18 -31.51 70.96
C ALA A 211 -48.52 -30.77 70.90
N GLY A 212 -49.64 -31.49 70.72
CA GLY A 212 -50.98 -30.90 70.77
C GLY A 212 -51.37 -30.40 72.17
N ILE A 213 -50.97 -31.09 73.23
CA ILE A 213 -51.19 -30.61 74.60
C ILE A 213 -50.36 -29.36 74.89
N ASP A 214 -49.10 -29.32 74.47
CA ASP A 214 -48.24 -28.15 74.63
C ASP A 214 -48.79 -26.95 73.85
N LEU A 215 -49.23 -27.19 72.61
CA LEU A 215 -49.88 -26.17 71.78
C LEU A 215 -51.19 -25.66 72.42
N PHE A 216 -52.04 -26.55 72.98
CA PHE A 216 -53.20 -26.14 73.76
C PHE A 216 -52.82 -25.34 75.01
N ASN A 217 -51.77 -25.76 75.73
CA ASN A 217 -51.29 -25.10 76.93
C ASN A 217 -50.74 -23.69 76.65
N GLU A 218 -50.19 -23.45 75.47
CA GLU A 218 -49.73 -22.13 75.01
C GLU A 218 -50.88 -21.28 74.45
N SER A 219 -51.99 -21.90 74.07
CA SER A 219 -53.15 -21.22 73.51
C SER A 219 -53.92 -20.35 74.53
N GLY A 220 -54.65 -19.37 74.00
CA GLY A 220 -55.58 -18.55 74.77
C GLY A 220 -56.72 -19.36 75.42
N HIS A 221 -57.09 -20.51 74.86
CA HIS A 221 -58.19 -21.36 75.34
C HIS A 221 -57.93 -21.93 76.74
N ARG A 222 -56.66 -22.07 77.15
CA ARG A 222 -56.29 -22.42 78.53
C ARG A 222 -56.94 -21.49 79.57
N HIS A 223 -57.06 -20.19 79.25
CA HIS A 223 -57.68 -19.22 80.16
C HIS A 223 -59.20 -19.44 80.28
N SER A 224 -59.85 -19.87 79.20
CA SER A 224 -61.28 -20.21 79.20
C SER A 224 -61.56 -21.41 80.09
N VAL A 225 -60.80 -22.50 79.90
CA VAL A 225 -60.90 -23.71 80.74
C VAL A 225 -60.61 -23.40 82.22
N ASN A 226 -59.60 -22.57 82.50
CA ASN A 226 -59.30 -22.14 83.87
C ASN A 226 -60.44 -21.33 84.50
N SER A 227 -61.05 -20.41 83.73
CA SER A 227 -62.18 -19.62 84.21
C SER A 227 -63.37 -20.51 84.62
N LEU A 228 -63.72 -21.49 83.77
CA LEU A 228 -64.77 -22.46 84.07
C LEU A 228 -64.42 -23.34 85.28
N SER A 229 -63.16 -23.75 85.39
CA SER A 229 -62.68 -24.59 86.48
C SER A 229 -62.75 -23.92 87.86
N ARG A 230 -62.68 -22.58 87.92
CA ARG A 230 -62.88 -21.83 89.19
C ARG A 230 -64.31 -21.93 89.69
N THR A 231 -65.27 -22.00 88.78
CA THR A 231 -66.70 -21.99 89.10
C THR A 231 -67.25 -23.41 89.29
N LEU A 232 -66.79 -24.35 88.47
CA LEU A 232 -67.32 -25.71 88.39
C LEU A 232 -66.40 -26.78 89.01
N GLY A 233 -65.23 -26.39 89.52
CA GLY A 233 -64.23 -27.31 90.06
C GLY A 233 -63.30 -27.86 88.98
N GLN A 234 -62.43 -28.80 89.36
CA GLN A 234 -61.46 -29.37 88.41
C GLN A 234 -62.15 -30.26 87.38
N PRO A 235 -61.87 -30.08 86.08
CA PRO A 235 -62.42 -30.94 85.03
C PRO A 235 -61.71 -32.29 85.01
N GLU A 236 -62.46 -33.32 84.64
CA GLU A 236 -61.87 -34.55 84.13
C GLU A 236 -61.43 -34.31 82.69
N VAL A 237 -60.17 -34.62 82.38
CA VAL A 237 -59.57 -34.37 81.07
C VAL A 237 -59.30 -35.69 80.37
N HIS A 238 -59.85 -35.80 79.17
CA HIS A 238 -59.54 -36.88 78.24
C HIS A 238 -58.83 -36.30 77.03
N VAL A 239 -57.69 -36.89 76.66
CA VAL A 239 -56.93 -36.51 75.47
C VAL A 239 -56.77 -37.71 74.56
N GLU A 240 -57.15 -37.56 73.31
CA GLU A 240 -56.96 -38.59 72.28
C GLU A 240 -56.59 -37.95 70.94
N LEU A 241 -56.23 -38.77 69.97
CA LEU A 241 -56.06 -38.32 68.58
C LEU A 241 -57.39 -38.52 67.85
N ASP A 242 -57.74 -37.56 67.01
CA ASP A 242 -58.89 -37.66 66.09
C ASP A 242 -58.62 -38.66 64.96
N ASP A 243 -59.55 -38.79 64.02
CA ASP A 243 -59.36 -39.60 62.82
C ASP A 243 -58.56 -38.87 61.72
N GLY A 244 -57.71 -39.61 60.99
CA GLY A 244 -56.97 -39.10 59.82
C GLY A 244 -55.51 -39.56 59.76
N ASP A 245 -54.81 -39.25 58.66
CA ASP A 245 -53.38 -39.55 58.47
C ASP A 245 -52.47 -38.67 59.35
N GLU A 246 -52.91 -37.44 59.58
CA GLU A 246 -52.24 -36.45 60.43
C GLU A 246 -53.26 -35.89 61.45
N PRO A 247 -53.70 -36.69 62.45
CA PRO A 247 -54.87 -36.33 63.25
C PRO A 247 -54.56 -35.28 64.34
N PRO A 248 -55.45 -34.30 64.59
CA PRO A 248 -55.29 -33.37 65.69
C PRO A 248 -55.42 -34.07 67.06
N ALA A 249 -54.78 -33.51 68.08
CA ALA A 249 -55.01 -33.89 69.45
C ALA A 249 -56.32 -33.26 69.94
N VAL A 250 -57.25 -34.09 70.40
CA VAL A 250 -58.56 -33.70 70.90
C VAL A 250 -58.53 -33.73 72.42
N LEU A 251 -58.72 -32.57 73.04
CA LEU A 251 -58.79 -32.40 74.49
C LEU A 251 -60.24 -32.16 74.90
N THR A 252 -60.83 -33.15 75.57
CA THR A 252 -62.18 -33.08 76.10
C THR A 252 -62.14 -32.82 77.60
N PHE A 253 -62.74 -31.72 78.02
CA PHE A 253 -62.88 -31.31 79.41
C PHE A 253 -64.33 -31.54 79.84
N THR A 254 -64.53 -32.26 80.94
CA THR A 254 -65.87 -32.48 81.52
C THR A 254 -65.91 -32.00 82.97
N TRP A 255 -66.93 -31.24 83.33
CA TRP A 255 -67.14 -30.71 84.68
C TRP A 255 -68.40 -31.31 85.28
N GLN A 256 -68.25 -31.90 86.47
CA GLN A 256 -69.33 -32.39 87.34
C GLN A 256 -70.35 -33.33 86.65
N GLY A 257 -69.99 -33.94 85.52
CA GLY A 257 -70.86 -34.83 84.76
C GLY A 257 -72.04 -34.14 84.05
N PHE A 258 -71.97 -32.84 83.72
CA PHE A 258 -73.01 -32.18 82.93
C PHE A 258 -72.50 -31.16 81.92
N THR A 259 -71.41 -30.43 82.17
CA THR A 259 -70.86 -29.47 81.18
C THR A 259 -69.58 -30.02 80.56
N TRP A 260 -69.42 -29.88 79.24
CA TRP A 260 -68.21 -30.30 78.56
C TRP A 260 -67.79 -29.37 77.42
N GLN A 261 -66.49 -29.36 77.13
CA GLN A 261 -65.90 -28.64 76.00
C GLN A 261 -64.78 -29.48 75.39
N THR A 262 -64.75 -29.53 74.06
CA THR A 262 -63.76 -30.27 73.29
C THR A 262 -62.98 -29.32 72.42
N TYR A 263 -61.67 -29.32 72.59
CA TYR A 263 -60.74 -28.53 71.78
C TYR A 263 -59.94 -29.43 70.87
N ALA A 264 -59.78 -29.03 69.61
CA ALA A 264 -58.84 -29.65 68.70
C ALA A 264 -57.56 -28.81 68.67
N SER A 265 -56.41 -29.47 68.80
CA SER A 265 -55.10 -28.86 68.71
C SER A 265 -54.27 -29.64 67.69
N ASP A 266 -53.94 -28.99 66.57
CA ASP A 266 -53.19 -29.61 65.50
C ASP A 266 -51.75 -29.09 65.44
N PRO A 267 -50.74 -29.88 65.87
CA PRO A 267 -49.35 -29.49 65.77
C PRO A 267 -48.78 -29.63 64.34
N GLY A 268 -49.58 -30.06 63.36
CA GLY A 268 -49.16 -30.26 61.98
C GLY A 268 -48.62 -28.98 61.32
N PRO A 269 -47.46 -29.05 60.63
CA PRO A 269 -46.87 -27.87 59.99
C PRO A 269 -47.71 -27.34 58.82
N ALA A 270 -48.54 -28.18 58.21
CA ALA A 270 -49.44 -27.82 57.12
C ALA A 270 -50.69 -27.04 57.57
N VAL A 271 -50.91 -26.90 58.88
CA VAL A 271 -52.09 -26.23 59.43
C VAL A 271 -51.82 -24.74 59.61
N GLU A 272 -52.61 -23.92 58.90
CA GLU A 272 -52.64 -22.47 59.06
C GLU A 272 -53.12 -22.07 60.47
N GLU A 273 -52.65 -20.93 61.00
CA GLU A 273 -53.10 -20.43 62.29
C GLU A 273 -54.56 -19.93 62.25
N PRO A 274 -55.39 -20.14 63.30
CA PRO A 274 -55.05 -20.69 64.61
C PRO A 274 -55.07 -22.23 64.67
N ARG A 275 -54.03 -22.81 65.26
CA ARG A 275 -53.84 -24.27 65.37
C ARG A 275 -54.58 -24.92 66.54
N VAL A 276 -55.30 -24.12 67.35
CA VAL A 276 -56.15 -24.59 68.44
C VAL A 276 -57.50 -23.94 68.30
N TYR A 277 -58.56 -24.73 68.31
CA TYR A 277 -59.93 -24.24 68.20
C TYR A 277 -60.89 -25.09 69.03
N LEU A 278 -62.01 -24.47 69.44
CA LEU A 278 -63.11 -25.16 70.09
C LEU A 278 -63.86 -25.98 69.04
N LYS A 279 -63.80 -27.31 69.14
CA LYS A 279 -64.45 -28.25 68.22
C LYS A 279 -65.94 -28.39 68.56
N SER A 280 -66.27 -28.51 69.84
CA SER A 280 -67.64 -28.69 70.31
C SER A 280 -67.78 -28.39 71.81
N ALA A 281 -69.00 -28.16 72.27
CA ALA A 281 -69.33 -27.92 73.68
C ALA A 281 -70.79 -28.32 73.96
N GLY A 282 -71.12 -28.65 75.21
CA GLY A 282 -72.49 -28.97 75.62
C GLY A 282 -72.73 -28.86 77.13
N GLU A 283 -74.01 -28.79 77.50
CA GLU A 283 -74.51 -28.71 78.89
C GLU A 283 -75.20 -30.00 79.34
N ASP A 284 -75.10 -31.05 78.53
CA ASP A 284 -75.46 -32.43 78.83
C ASP A 284 -74.40 -33.41 78.28
N LEU A 285 -74.33 -34.62 78.82
CA LEU A 285 -73.33 -35.63 78.41
C LEU A 285 -73.69 -36.35 77.09
N SER A 286 -74.74 -35.93 76.39
CA SER A 286 -75.23 -36.61 75.19
C SER A 286 -74.28 -36.52 74.00
N GLY A 287 -73.32 -35.57 74.01
CA GLY A 287 -72.37 -35.33 72.94
C GLY A 287 -70.92 -35.78 73.21
N VAL A 288 -70.65 -36.50 74.31
CA VAL A 288 -69.29 -36.98 74.65
C VAL A 288 -69.33 -38.45 75.04
N ASP A 289 -68.40 -39.24 74.50
CA ASP A 289 -68.19 -40.61 74.94
C ASP A 289 -67.59 -40.65 76.35
N HIS A 290 -68.23 -41.40 77.24
CA HIS A 290 -67.74 -41.62 78.61
C HIS A 290 -66.50 -42.52 78.64
N LYS A 291 -65.33 -41.91 78.45
CA LYS A 291 -64.02 -42.53 78.61
C LYS A 291 -63.39 -42.09 79.95
N PRO A 292 -62.62 -42.96 80.62
CA PRO A 292 -61.93 -42.57 81.84
C PRO A 292 -60.91 -41.44 81.56
N PRO A 293 -60.67 -40.52 82.51
CA PRO A 293 -59.69 -39.46 82.34
C PRO A 293 -58.28 -40.07 82.22
N ASN A 294 -57.53 -39.61 81.22
CA ASN A 294 -56.15 -40.02 80.98
C ASN A 294 -55.15 -38.85 81.08
N ALA A 295 -55.66 -37.66 81.41
CA ALA A 295 -54.90 -36.45 81.65
C ALA A 295 -55.53 -35.67 82.81
N ARG A 296 -54.79 -34.68 83.32
CA ARG A 296 -55.28 -33.77 84.37
C ARG A 296 -54.78 -32.35 84.17
N VAL A 297 -55.47 -31.41 84.82
CA VAL A 297 -55.00 -30.03 84.95
C VAL A 297 -54.01 -29.96 86.13
N GLY A 298 -52.72 -29.85 85.81
CA GLY A 298 -51.62 -29.74 86.76
C GLY A 298 -51.32 -28.31 87.23
N PRO A 299 -50.18 -28.10 87.92
CA PRO A 299 -49.76 -26.80 88.42
C PRO A 299 -49.69 -25.75 87.31
N GLY A 300 -50.16 -24.53 87.61
CA GLY A 300 -50.21 -23.45 86.62
C GLY A 300 -51.35 -23.58 85.59
N ASN A 301 -52.34 -24.43 85.85
CA ASN A 301 -53.48 -24.71 84.95
C ASN A 301 -53.06 -25.28 83.58
N ARG A 302 -51.97 -26.05 83.56
CA ARG A 302 -51.50 -26.75 82.35
C ARG A 302 -52.04 -28.17 82.32
N VAL A 303 -52.47 -28.63 81.16
CA VAL A 303 -52.84 -30.03 80.93
C VAL A 303 -51.57 -30.88 80.88
N VAL A 304 -51.58 -32.01 81.59
CA VAL A 304 -50.48 -32.98 81.62
C VAL A 304 -51.07 -34.39 81.40
N LEU A 305 -50.43 -35.19 80.53
CA LEU A 305 -50.77 -36.60 80.31
C LEU A 305 -50.41 -37.46 81.53
N GLY A 306 -51.28 -38.42 81.85
CA GLY A 306 -51.12 -39.33 82.98
C GLY A 306 -51.97 -38.92 84.21
N LEU A 307 -52.31 -39.94 85.01
CA LEU A 307 -52.98 -39.80 86.31
C LEU A 307 -51.97 -39.69 87.45
#